data_AF-A0A0D2NFJ0-F1
#
_entry.id   AF-A0A0D2NFJ0-F1
#
_cell.length_a   1.000
_cell.length_b   1.000
_cell.length_c   1.000
_cell.angle_alpha   90.00
_cell.angle_beta   90.00
_cell.angle_gamma   90.00
#
_symmetry.space_group_name_H-M   'P 1'
#
loop_
_entity.id
_entity.type
_entity.pdbx_description
1 polymer ?
#
loop_
_entity_poly.entity_id
_entity_poly.type
_entity_poly.pdbx_seq_one_letter_code
_entity_poly.pdbx_strand_id
1 'polypeptide(L)'
;MQPELTRTAFTFAAVHRRRDALRVTAVALHQRAGRVYLGLDSGVLEEHRITAAAAPGGAEDAASASTGPGLHPGVAAPAPAQAMRLRLQAEKHLFRGAVAALAIALGAARVAAMSDDGQVLLCTLESFHLAPVPGARGATAIAADPSGRFPAQLAVAVRASKGRSRVGVYDVVPGSATTSGHGALQRHQVPVEATVLQMAWVGASIILAIPGGYAVMRPPPAGHSGTPQQRPQQPQQQQWQVVVLADHLTAAPLLGGIPCESPPQ
;
A
#
# COMPACT_ATOMS: atom_id res chain seq x y z
N MET A 1 13.61 13.41 13.24
CA MET A 1 13.66 12.05 12.66
C MET A 1 12.54 11.93 11.65
N GLN A 2 12.85 11.80 10.35
CA GLN A 2 11.84 11.44 9.37
C GLN A 2 11.49 9.95 9.55
N PRO A 3 10.22 9.56 9.63
CA PRO A 3 9.87 8.15 9.68
C PRO A 3 10.35 7.48 8.39
N GLU A 4 11.12 6.40 8.54
CA GLU A 4 11.56 5.55 7.43
C GLU A 4 10.33 5.15 6.59
N LEU A 5 10.33 5.56 5.32
CA LEU A 5 9.30 5.23 4.33
C LEU A 5 9.38 3.75 4.00
N THR A 6 8.90 2.92 4.92
CA THR A 6 8.86 1.47 4.76
C THR A 6 7.70 1.11 3.85
N ARG A 7 7.92 0.24 2.87
CA ARG A 7 6.83 -0.35 2.08
C ARG A 7 5.82 -0.98 3.03
N THR A 8 4.56 -0.53 2.95
CA THR A 8 3.50 -0.97 3.86
C THR A 8 2.56 -2.01 3.26
N ALA A 9 2.75 -2.43 2.01
CA ALA A 9 1.86 -3.42 1.39
C ALA A 9 2.59 -4.43 0.51
N PHE A 10 2.15 -5.68 0.58
CA PHE A 10 2.78 -6.85 -0.03
C PHE A 10 1.72 -7.79 -0.62
N THR A 11 2.02 -8.37 -1.78
CA THR A 11 1.17 -9.36 -2.44
C THR A 11 1.88 -10.71 -2.43
N PHE A 12 1.18 -11.76 -1.99
CA PHE A 12 1.74 -13.11 -1.75
C PHE A 12 1.21 -14.17 -2.72
N ALA A 13 0.44 -13.78 -3.73
CA ALA A 13 -0.19 -14.71 -4.69
C ALA A 13 0.79 -15.72 -5.32
N ALA A 14 2.08 -15.39 -5.43
CA ALA A 14 3.12 -16.28 -5.97
C ALA A 14 3.78 -17.21 -4.94
N VAL A 15 3.64 -16.96 -3.63
CA VAL A 15 4.43 -17.61 -2.57
C VAL A 15 3.66 -18.74 -1.88
N HIS A 16 2.35 -18.59 -1.70
CA HIS A 16 1.53 -19.62 -1.05
C HIS A 16 0.89 -20.59 -2.06
N ARG A 17 1.45 -21.80 -2.17
CA ARG A 17 0.92 -22.90 -3.00
C ARG A 17 -0.29 -23.64 -2.41
N ARG A 18 -0.66 -23.35 -1.16
CA ARG A 18 -1.87 -23.94 -0.55
C ARG A 18 -3.11 -23.38 -1.24
N ARG A 19 -4.17 -24.19 -1.34
CA ARG A 19 -5.48 -23.81 -1.89
C ARG A 19 -6.53 -23.95 -0.79
N ASP A 20 -6.38 -23.15 0.26
CA ASP A 20 -7.35 -23.00 1.33
C ASP A 20 -8.00 -21.62 1.26
N ALA A 21 -9.30 -21.52 1.60
CA ALA A 21 -10.04 -20.25 1.60
C ALA A 21 -9.47 -19.23 2.60
N LEU A 22 -8.69 -19.70 3.57
CA LEU A 22 -7.97 -18.90 4.57
C LEU A 22 -6.57 -18.47 4.11
N ARG A 23 -6.20 -18.78 2.86
CA ARG A 23 -4.92 -18.35 2.30
C ARG A 23 -4.85 -16.84 2.25
N VAL A 24 -3.82 -16.29 2.89
CA VAL A 24 -3.46 -14.87 2.76
C VAL A 24 -2.84 -14.63 1.38
N THR A 25 -3.47 -13.74 0.61
CA THR A 25 -3.05 -13.34 -0.74
C THR A 25 -2.45 -11.95 -0.79
N ALA A 26 -2.82 -11.08 0.15
CA ALA A 26 -2.29 -9.72 0.27
C ALA A 26 -2.19 -9.29 1.74
N VAL A 27 -1.23 -8.41 2.04
CA VAL A 27 -1.04 -7.82 3.37
C VAL A 27 -0.80 -6.34 3.24
N ALA A 28 -1.40 -5.54 4.12
CA ALA A 28 -1.04 -4.14 4.30
C ALA A 28 -0.89 -3.78 5.78
N LEU A 29 0.03 -2.87 6.09
CA LEU A 29 0.44 -2.51 7.45
C LEU A 29 0.18 -1.03 7.71
N HIS A 30 -0.65 -0.74 8.71
CA HIS A 30 -0.82 0.61 9.25
C HIS A 30 0.03 0.75 10.51
N GLN A 31 1.32 1.01 10.32
CA GLN A 31 2.33 1.07 11.40
C GLN A 31 1.91 1.96 12.58
N ARG A 32 1.48 3.20 12.29
CA ARG A 32 1.08 4.16 13.34
C ARG A 32 -0.11 3.70 14.19
N ALA A 33 -0.99 2.87 13.64
CA ALA A 33 -2.16 2.36 14.35
C ALA A 33 -1.90 0.98 14.96
N GLY A 34 -0.73 0.37 14.69
CA GLY A 34 -0.43 -1.00 15.10
C GLY A 34 -1.40 -2.01 14.49
N ARG A 35 -1.81 -1.82 13.23
CA ARG A 35 -2.80 -2.66 12.55
C ARG A 35 -2.23 -3.32 11.30
N VAL A 36 -2.64 -4.56 11.06
CA VAL A 36 -2.34 -5.35 9.87
C VAL A 36 -3.65 -5.71 9.19
N TYR A 37 -3.72 -5.53 7.88
CA TYR A 37 -4.83 -5.93 7.05
C TYR A 37 -4.41 -7.13 6.20
N LEU A 38 -5.20 -8.19 6.22
CA LEU A 38 -4.96 -9.40 5.45
C LEU A 38 -6.08 -9.55 4.42
N GLY A 39 -5.70 -9.65 3.15
CA GLY A 39 -6.60 -10.04 2.08
C GLY A 39 -6.51 -11.55 1.88
N LEU A 40 -7.65 -12.22 1.78
CA LEU A 40 -7.73 -13.66 1.64
C LEU A 40 -8.17 -14.09 0.24
N ASP A 41 -7.91 -15.35 -0.09
CA ASP A 41 -8.34 -15.99 -1.34
C ASP A 41 -9.86 -16.10 -1.47
N SER A 42 -10.57 -16.09 -0.35
CA SER A 42 -12.04 -16.04 -0.28
C SER A 42 -12.64 -14.68 -0.62
N GLY A 43 -11.83 -13.63 -0.78
CA GLY A 43 -12.32 -12.27 -0.99
C GLY A 43 -12.63 -11.51 0.31
N VAL A 44 -12.29 -12.10 1.46
CA VAL A 44 -12.40 -11.47 2.77
C VAL A 44 -11.18 -10.59 3.06
N LEU A 45 -11.44 -9.43 3.68
CA LEU A 45 -10.46 -8.58 4.32
C LEU A 45 -10.56 -8.76 5.83
N GLU A 46 -9.46 -9.13 6.47
CA GLU A 46 -9.32 -9.16 7.93
C GLU A 46 -8.51 -7.98 8.42
N GLU A 47 -8.92 -7.41 9.55
CA GLU A 47 -8.17 -6.42 10.31
C GLU A 47 -7.66 -7.05 11.61
N HIS A 48 -6.35 -6.95 11.83
CA HIS A 48 -5.67 -7.47 13.01
C HIS A 48 -4.95 -6.36 13.75
N ARG A 49 -4.98 -6.40 15.08
CA ARG A 49 -4.13 -5.56 15.93
C ARG A 49 -2.85 -6.29 16.27
N ILE A 50 -1.73 -5.59 16.17
CA ILE A 50 -0.44 -6.04 16.66
C ILE A 50 -0.41 -5.81 18.17
N THR A 51 -0.20 -6.87 18.93
CA THR A 51 -0.10 -6.85 20.39
C THR A 51 1.18 -7.53 20.82
N ALA A 52 1.82 -7.05 21.89
CA ALA A 52 2.91 -7.79 22.50
C ALA A 52 2.37 -9.11 23.06
N ALA A 53 3.04 -10.22 22.78
CA ALA A 53 2.76 -11.46 23.49
C ALA A 53 3.08 -11.24 24.96
N ALA A 54 2.11 -11.52 25.83
CA ALA A 54 2.43 -11.66 27.25
C ALA A 54 3.55 -12.69 27.40
N ALA A 55 4.55 -12.37 28.21
CA ALA A 55 5.60 -13.32 28.55
C ALA A 55 4.94 -14.61 29.09
N PRO A 56 5.36 -15.80 28.65
CA PRO A 56 4.88 -17.04 29.23
C PRO A 56 5.42 -17.13 30.67
N GLY A 57 4.68 -16.64 31.66
CA GLY A 57 5.16 -16.64 33.06
C GLY A 57 4.41 -15.75 34.04
N GLY A 58 3.08 -15.73 34.00
CA GLY A 58 2.25 -15.03 34.98
C GLY A 58 1.01 -15.81 35.34
N ALA A 59 1.14 -17.13 35.51
CA ALA A 59 0.19 -17.89 36.30
C ALA A 59 0.62 -17.74 37.76
N GLU A 60 -0.27 -17.14 38.54
CA GLU A 60 -0.28 -17.13 39.98
C GLU A 60 -0.06 -18.56 40.50
N ASP A 61 1.09 -18.83 41.10
CA ASP A 61 1.33 -19.86 42.12
C ASP A 61 2.83 -19.92 42.46
N ALA A 62 3.29 -18.97 43.28
CA ALA A 62 4.54 -19.10 44.03
C ALA A 62 4.52 -18.17 45.25
N ALA A 63 3.54 -18.37 46.13
CA ALA A 63 3.71 -18.00 47.52
C ALA A 63 4.63 -19.06 48.18
N SER A 64 5.67 -18.57 48.88
CA SER A 64 6.55 -19.29 49.81
C SER A 64 7.83 -19.91 49.22
N ALA A 65 8.98 -19.24 49.41
CA ALA A 65 10.03 -19.68 50.35
C ALA A 65 11.30 -18.81 50.27
N SER A 66 11.52 -18.04 51.34
CA SER A 66 12.78 -17.68 52.02
C SER A 66 14.13 -17.60 51.27
N THR A 67 14.63 -16.37 51.21
CA THR A 67 15.92 -15.86 51.73
C THR A 67 17.17 -16.78 51.75
N GLY A 68 18.14 -16.46 50.88
CA GLY A 68 19.56 -16.78 51.04
C GLY A 68 20.43 -15.76 50.28
N PRO A 69 21.53 -15.21 50.85
CA PRO A 69 22.35 -14.21 50.17
C PRO A 69 23.50 -14.89 49.40
N GLY A 70 23.39 -14.92 48.07
CA GLY A 70 24.44 -15.38 47.17
C GLY A 70 24.77 -14.32 46.12
N LEU A 71 25.87 -13.59 46.32
CA LEU A 71 26.43 -12.61 45.40
C LEU A 71 27.09 -13.31 44.20
N HIS A 72 26.47 -13.21 43.02
CA HIS A 72 27.16 -13.32 41.73
C HIS A 72 26.58 -12.30 40.73
N PRO A 73 27.39 -11.39 40.15
CA PRO A 73 26.95 -10.57 39.03
C PRO A 73 26.97 -11.44 37.77
N GLY A 74 25.86 -12.17 37.54
CA GLY A 74 25.63 -12.89 36.31
C GLY A 74 25.38 -11.92 35.16
N VAL A 75 26.17 -12.05 34.10
CA VAL A 75 25.98 -11.38 32.80
C VAL A 75 24.51 -11.50 32.41
N ALA A 76 23.82 -10.36 32.31
CA ALA A 76 22.41 -10.31 31.93
C ALA A 76 22.25 -10.96 30.55
N ALA A 77 21.56 -12.09 30.50
CA ALA A 77 21.17 -12.73 29.25
C ALA A 77 20.37 -11.70 28.40
N PRO A 78 20.58 -11.66 27.08
CA PRO A 78 19.81 -10.76 26.23
C PRO A 78 18.32 -11.03 26.42
N ALA A 79 17.57 -9.98 26.76
CA ALA A 79 16.14 -10.08 27.00
C ALA A 79 15.47 -10.81 25.81
N PRO A 80 14.61 -11.81 26.07
CA PRO A 80 13.95 -12.55 25.00
C PRO A 80 13.20 -11.55 24.11
N ALA A 81 13.45 -11.62 22.80
CA ALA A 81 12.73 -10.82 21.82
C ALA A 81 11.22 -10.99 22.08
N GLN A 82 10.54 -9.90 22.44
CA GLN A 82 9.11 -9.93 22.73
C GLN A 82 8.39 -10.44 21.49
N ALA A 83 7.84 -11.64 21.57
CA ALA A 83 7.04 -12.19 20.48
C ALA A 83 5.85 -11.26 20.25
N MET A 84 5.55 -10.92 19.00
CA MET A 84 4.36 -10.14 18.64
C MET A 84 3.23 -11.11 18.25
N ARG A 85 2.01 -10.82 18.69
CA ARG A 85 0.80 -11.58 18.33
C ARG A 85 -0.16 -10.70 17.54
N LEU A 86 -0.76 -11.29 16.51
CA LEU A 86 -1.87 -10.70 15.77
C LEU A 86 -3.19 -11.14 16.43
N ARG A 87 -4.06 -10.17 16.71
CA ARG A 87 -5.41 -10.41 17.20
C ARG A 87 -6.41 -9.89 16.18
N LEU A 88 -7.25 -10.77 15.63
CA LEU A 88 -8.35 -10.40 14.75
C LEU A 88 -9.28 -9.41 15.48
N GLN A 89 -9.55 -8.27 14.85
CA GLN A 89 -10.45 -7.24 15.33
C GLN A 89 -11.75 -7.21 14.55
N ALA A 90 -11.66 -7.35 13.23
CA ALA A 90 -12.80 -7.27 12.33
C ALA A 90 -12.52 -8.05 11.04
N GLU A 91 -13.60 -8.45 10.38
CA GLU A 91 -13.57 -9.10 9.07
C GLU A 91 -14.67 -8.53 8.18
N LYS A 92 -14.42 -8.48 6.87
CA LYS A 92 -15.40 -8.01 5.89
C LYS A 92 -15.21 -8.72 4.57
N HIS A 93 -16.29 -9.31 4.06
CA HIS A 93 -16.32 -9.88 2.73
C HIS A 93 -16.39 -8.76 1.68
N LEU A 94 -15.36 -8.63 0.85
CA LEU A 94 -15.24 -7.55 -0.16
C LEU A 94 -15.62 -8.02 -1.55
N PHE A 95 -15.14 -9.20 -1.94
CA PHE A 95 -15.23 -9.72 -3.30
C PHE A 95 -15.71 -11.15 -3.30
N ARG A 96 -16.20 -11.63 -4.44
CA ARG A 96 -16.51 -13.06 -4.63
C ARG A 96 -15.27 -13.93 -4.88
N GLY A 97 -14.15 -13.30 -5.23
CA GLY A 97 -12.85 -13.94 -5.53
C GLY A 97 -11.74 -13.33 -4.69
N ALA A 98 -10.50 -13.77 -4.94
CA ALA A 98 -9.37 -13.44 -4.10
C ALA A 98 -9.07 -11.94 -4.01
N VAL A 99 -8.64 -11.48 -2.83
CA VAL A 99 -8.05 -10.15 -2.67
C VAL A 99 -6.63 -10.18 -3.25
N ALA A 100 -6.44 -9.72 -4.48
CA ALA A 100 -5.17 -9.75 -5.19
C ALA A 100 -4.15 -8.73 -4.67
N ALA A 101 -4.60 -7.55 -4.23
CA ALA A 101 -3.70 -6.53 -3.68
C ALA A 101 -4.40 -5.63 -2.65
N LEU A 102 -3.59 -5.06 -1.76
CA LEU A 102 -4.01 -4.06 -0.78
C LEU A 102 -3.09 -2.84 -0.85
N ALA A 103 -3.62 -1.66 -0.56
CA ALA A 103 -2.83 -0.44 -0.36
C ALA A 103 -3.53 0.47 0.66
N ILE A 104 -2.78 1.10 1.57
CA ILE A 104 -3.35 1.96 2.62
C ILE A 104 -3.21 3.43 2.23
N ALA A 105 -4.34 4.11 2.07
CA ALA A 105 -4.39 5.56 1.89
C ALA A 105 -4.47 6.24 3.28
N LEU A 106 -3.32 6.38 3.93
CA LEU A 106 -3.21 6.80 5.33
C LEU A 106 -3.95 8.12 5.63
N GLY A 107 -3.75 9.15 4.81
CA GLY A 107 -4.36 10.47 5.01
C GLY A 107 -5.89 10.49 4.87
N ALA A 108 -6.50 9.43 4.33
CA ALA A 108 -7.95 9.30 4.17
C ALA A 108 -8.57 8.21 5.09
N ALA A 109 -7.74 7.53 5.90
CA ALA A 109 -8.15 6.40 6.73
C ALA A 109 -8.94 5.32 5.94
N ARG A 110 -8.40 4.94 4.78
CA ARG A 110 -8.98 3.89 3.92
C ARG A 110 -7.96 2.85 3.49
N VAL A 111 -8.43 1.64 3.29
CA VAL A 111 -7.71 0.56 2.60
C VAL A 111 -8.31 0.42 1.20
N ALA A 112 -7.48 0.58 0.17
CA ALA A 112 -7.80 0.14 -1.17
C ALA A 112 -7.54 -1.36 -1.27
N ALA A 113 -8.54 -2.10 -1.74
CA ALA A 113 -8.45 -3.52 -2.04
C ALA A 113 -8.74 -3.74 -3.52
N MET A 114 -7.97 -4.62 -4.14
CA MET A 114 -8.14 -5.04 -5.52
C MET A 114 -8.39 -6.54 -5.58
N SER A 115 -9.39 -6.96 -6.34
CA SER A 115 -9.66 -8.36 -6.62
C SER A 115 -8.83 -8.90 -7.79
N ASP A 116 -8.84 -10.22 -7.97
CA ASP A 116 -8.22 -10.91 -9.10
C ASP A 116 -8.88 -10.61 -10.47
N ASP A 117 -10.19 -10.32 -10.48
CA ASP A 117 -10.93 -9.84 -11.67
C ASP A 117 -10.75 -8.34 -11.95
N GLY A 118 -9.94 -7.64 -11.14
CA GLY A 118 -9.55 -6.25 -11.35
C GLY A 118 -10.60 -5.22 -10.92
N GLN A 119 -11.46 -5.54 -9.95
CA GLN A 119 -12.28 -4.55 -9.26
C GLN A 119 -11.46 -3.88 -8.15
N VAL A 120 -11.70 -2.59 -7.92
CA VAL A 120 -11.05 -1.84 -6.83
C VAL A 120 -12.10 -1.20 -5.94
N LEU A 121 -12.03 -1.53 -4.65
CA LEU A 121 -12.88 -0.98 -3.60
C LEU A 121 -12.03 -0.24 -2.57
N LEU A 122 -12.58 0.83 -2.04
CA LEU A 122 -12.08 1.54 -0.89
C LEU A 122 -12.91 1.17 0.33
N CYS A 123 -12.27 0.57 1.32
CA CYS A 123 -12.86 0.21 2.61
C CYS A 123 -12.46 1.26 3.65
N THR A 124 -13.44 1.88 4.30
CA THR A 124 -13.19 2.80 5.42
C THR A 124 -12.73 2.03 6.65
N LEU A 125 -11.66 2.48 7.31
CA LEU A 125 -11.06 1.76 8.46
C LEU A 125 -11.93 1.73 9.73
N GLU A 126 -12.90 2.63 9.85
CA GLU A 126 -13.77 2.72 11.04
C GLU A 126 -15.09 1.98 10.86
N SER A 127 -15.75 2.16 9.71
CA SER A 127 -17.10 1.66 9.47
C SER A 127 -17.17 0.46 8.52
N PHE A 128 -16.03 0.06 7.92
CA PHE A 128 -15.98 -0.94 6.84
C PHE A 128 -16.92 -0.63 5.67
N HIS A 129 -17.28 0.65 5.50
CA HIS A 129 -18.07 1.09 4.37
C HIS A 129 -17.24 0.95 3.08
N LEU A 130 -17.87 0.40 2.04
CA LEU A 130 -17.23 0.12 0.77
C LEU A 130 -17.63 1.17 -0.26
N ALA A 131 -16.67 1.73 -0.96
CA ALA A 131 -16.91 2.64 -2.07
C ALA A 131 -16.06 2.23 -3.29
N PRO A 132 -16.64 2.12 -4.50
CA PRO A 132 -15.88 1.80 -5.69
C PRO A 132 -14.97 2.96 -6.10
N VAL A 133 -13.86 2.63 -6.78
CA VAL A 133 -13.00 3.61 -7.44
C VAL A 133 -13.46 3.83 -8.89
N PRO A 134 -13.88 5.04 -9.29
CA PRO A 134 -14.36 5.30 -10.65
C PRO A 134 -13.32 4.97 -11.73
N GLY A 135 -13.74 4.29 -12.79
CA GLY A 135 -12.87 3.97 -13.94
C GLY A 135 -11.77 2.94 -13.65
N ALA A 136 -11.78 2.29 -12.48
CA ALA A 136 -10.77 1.32 -12.07
C ALA A 136 -11.06 -0.13 -12.48
N ARG A 137 -12.12 -0.39 -13.27
CA ARG A 137 -12.48 -1.75 -13.69
C ARG A 137 -11.39 -2.33 -14.59
N GLY A 138 -10.97 -3.57 -14.32
CA GLY A 138 -9.85 -4.20 -15.00
C GLY A 138 -8.50 -3.69 -14.49
N ALA A 139 -8.44 -3.30 -13.21
CA ALA A 139 -7.20 -2.95 -12.54
C ALA A 139 -6.23 -4.13 -12.54
N THR A 140 -4.95 -3.83 -12.76
CA THR A 140 -3.86 -4.80 -12.72
C THR A 140 -2.91 -4.54 -11.56
N ALA A 141 -2.86 -3.30 -11.05
CA ALA A 141 -2.05 -2.94 -9.90
C ALA A 141 -2.61 -1.70 -9.21
N ILE A 142 -2.36 -1.60 -7.89
CA ILE A 142 -2.67 -0.43 -7.07
C ILE A 142 -1.45 -0.07 -6.21
N ALA A 143 -1.28 1.22 -5.93
CA ALA A 143 -0.29 1.72 -4.98
C ALA A 143 -0.81 3.01 -4.33
N ALA A 144 -0.60 3.16 -3.01
CA ALA A 144 -1.01 4.36 -2.27
C ALA A 144 0.21 5.16 -1.82
N ASP A 145 0.06 6.47 -1.76
CA ASP A 145 1.08 7.39 -1.27
C ASP A 145 1.31 7.17 0.24
N PRO A 146 2.54 6.79 0.66
CA PRO A 146 2.85 6.50 2.06
C PRO A 146 3.05 7.75 2.92
N SER A 147 3.12 8.96 2.34
CA SER A 147 3.43 10.19 3.08
C SER A 147 2.41 10.57 4.15
N GLY A 148 1.18 10.02 4.05
CA GLY A 148 0.08 10.36 4.95
C GLY A 148 -0.44 11.79 4.75
N ARG A 149 -0.04 12.47 3.67
CA ARG A 149 -0.54 13.80 3.33
C ARG A 149 -2.01 13.76 2.95
N PHE A 150 -2.65 14.93 3.05
CA PHE A 150 -4.00 15.15 2.57
C PHE A 150 -3.97 16.12 1.37
N PRO A 151 -4.67 15.82 0.25
CA PRO A 151 -5.44 14.59 0.00
C PRO A 151 -4.54 13.36 -0.09
N ALA A 152 -5.02 12.23 0.43
CA ALA A 152 -4.32 10.96 0.26
C ALA A 152 -4.43 10.52 -1.20
N GLN A 153 -3.35 9.98 -1.77
CA GLN A 153 -3.33 9.63 -3.18
C GLN A 153 -3.28 8.12 -3.39
N LEU A 154 -4.01 7.65 -4.39
CA LEU A 154 -4.04 6.28 -4.86
C LEU A 154 -3.74 6.26 -6.36
N ALA A 155 -2.77 5.46 -6.77
CA ALA A 155 -2.51 5.16 -8.16
C ALA A 155 -3.09 3.79 -8.51
N VAL A 156 -3.77 3.71 -9.65
CA VAL A 156 -4.39 2.48 -10.17
C VAL A 156 -3.97 2.30 -11.62
N ALA A 157 -3.33 1.18 -11.92
CA ALA A 157 -3.12 0.76 -13.29
C ALA A 157 -4.31 -0.10 -13.75
N VAL A 158 -4.87 0.24 -14.91
CA VAL A 158 -5.92 -0.52 -15.58
C VAL A 158 -5.44 -1.00 -16.94
N ARG A 159 -5.91 -2.17 -17.37
CA ARG A 159 -5.65 -2.66 -18.72
C ARG A 159 -6.39 -1.79 -19.74
N ALA A 160 -5.65 -1.21 -20.69
CA ALA A 160 -6.23 -0.37 -21.75
C ALA A 160 -6.45 -1.15 -23.05
N SER A 161 -5.47 -1.96 -23.43
CA SER A 161 -5.52 -2.85 -24.60
C SER A 161 -4.51 -4.00 -24.43
N LYS A 162 -4.35 -4.84 -25.45
CA LYS A 162 -3.36 -5.93 -25.42
C LYS A 162 -1.96 -5.35 -25.28
N GLY A 163 -1.31 -5.59 -24.15
CA GLY A 163 0.06 -5.14 -23.89
C GLY A 163 0.18 -3.69 -23.42
N ARG A 164 -0.92 -2.97 -23.18
CA ARG A 164 -0.88 -1.56 -22.75
C ARG A 164 -1.78 -1.31 -21.55
N SER A 165 -1.35 -0.38 -20.71
CA SER A 165 -2.07 0.04 -19.52
C SER A 165 -2.34 1.54 -19.51
N ARG A 166 -3.27 1.96 -18.66
CA ARG A 166 -3.44 3.35 -18.26
C ARG A 166 -3.25 3.42 -16.75
N VAL A 167 -2.49 4.40 -16.27
CA VAL A 167 -2.35 4.65 -14.84
C VAL A 167 -3.15 5.89 -14.48
N GLY A 168 -4.17 5.72 -13.64
CA GLY A 168 -4.94 6.81 -13.05
C GLY A 168 -4.40 7.17 -11.67
N VAL A 169 -4.32 8.46 -11.36
CA VAL A 169 -4.02 8.95 -10.01
C VAL A 169 -5.27 9.60 -9.44
N TYR A 170 -5.63 9.20 -8.24
CA TYR A 170 -6.86 9.56 -7.56
C TYR A 170 -6.55 10.23 -6.23
N ASP A 171 -7.30 11.28 -5.91
CA ASP A 171 -7.41 11.78 -4.55
C ASP A 171 -8.48 10.98 -3.81
N VAL A 172 -8.11 10.36 -2.71
CA VAL A 172 -8.99 9.51 -1.90
C VAL A 172 -9.75 10.40 -0.91
N VAL A 173 -11.07 10.35 -0.98
CA VAL A 173 -11.97 11.10 -0.11
C VAL A 173 -11.98 10.44 1.28
N PRO A 174 -11.89 11.20 2.38
CA PRO A 174 -11.97 10.63 3.73
C PRO A 174 -13.21 9.75 3.95
N GLY A 175 -13.08 8.77 4.84
CA GLY A 175 -14.13 7.82 5.20
C GLY A 175 -15.49 8.44 5.55
N SER A 176 -15.48 9.59 6.22
CA SER A 176 -16.67 10.29 6.73
C SER A 176 -17.39 11.17 5.70
N ALA A 177 -16.80 11.41 4.51
CA ALA A 177 -17.17 12.52 3.65
C ALA A 177 -17.89 12.13 2.33
N THR A 178 -18.32 10.88 2.15
CA THR A 178 -18.88 10.44 0.86
C THR A 178 -20.40 10.53 0.82
N THR A 179 -20.93 11.71 0.45
CA THR A 179 -22.33 11.87 0.02
C THR A 179 -22.57 11.38 -1.42
N SER A 180 -21.52 11.34 -2.25
CA SER A 180 -21.58 10.98 -3.67
C SER A 180 -21.44 9.48 -3.97
N GLY A 181 -21.31 8.63 -2.95
CA GLY A 181 -21.11 7.18 -3.10
C GLY A 181 -19.74 6.75 -3.65
N HIS A 182 -18.93 7.66 -4.17
CA HIS A 182 -17.57 7.39 -4.65
C HIS A 182 -16.52 7.74 -3.59
N GLY A 183 -15.53 6.86 -3.40
CA GLY A 183 -14.46 7.07 -2.41
C GLY A 183 -13.23 7.79 -2.95
N ALA A 184 -13.19 8.10 -4.25
CA ALA A 184 -12.02 8.68 -4.90
C ALA A 184 -12.41 9.61 -6.06
N LEU A 185 -11.59 10.63 -6.30
CA LEU A 185 -11.71 11.57 -7.41
C LEU A 185 -10.50 11.43 -8.32
N GLN A 186 -10.74 11.08 -9.59
CA GLN A 186 -9.65 10.96 -10.56
C GLN A 186 -9.09 12.34 -10.88
N ARG A 187 -7.77 12.49 -10.76
CA ARG A 187 -7.07 13.73 -11.11
C ARG A 187 -6.36 13.66 -12.43
N HIS A 188 -5.62 12.57 -12.62
CA HIS A 188 -4.74 12.43 -13.76
C HIS A 188 -4.84 11.03 -14.33
N GLN A 189 -4.47 10.92 -15.60
CA GLN A 189 -4.36 9.67 -16.28
C GLN A 189 -3.24 9.69 -17.30
N VAL A 190 -2.42 8.65 -17.29
CA VAL A 190 -1.24 8.55 -18.14
C VAL A 190 -1.32 7.22 -18.90
N PRO A 191 -1.25 7.23 -20.24
CA PRO A 191 -1.08 6.00 -21.00
C PRO A 191 0.33 5.44 -20.74
N VAL A 192 0.41 4.11 -20.60
CA VAL A 192 1.68 3.38 -20.48
C VAL A 192 1.73 2.37 -21.62
N GLU A 193 2.75 2.50 -22.46
CA GLU A 193 2.99 1.65 -23.65
C GLU A 193 3.47 0.23 -23.28
N ALA A 194 3.11 -0.25 -22.08
CA ALA A 194 3.38 -1.58 -21.57
C ALA A 194 2.28 -1.99 -20.58
N THR A 195 2.09 -3.29 -20.38
CA THR A 195 1.22 -3.80 -19.30
C THR A 195 1.89 -3.54 -17.96
N VAL A 196 1.21 -2.84 -17.06
CA VAL A 196 1.68 -2.67 -15.69
C VAL A 196 1.33 -3.93 -14.88
N LEU A 197 2.37 -4.60 -14.36
CA LEU A 197 2.26 -5.86 -13.61
C LEU A 197 2.12 -5.60 -12.11
N GLN A 198 2.86 -4.63 -11.58
CA GLN A 198 2.82 -4.21 -10.18
C GLN A 198 3.18 -2.73 -10.08
N MET A 199 2.84 -2.11 -8.95
CA MET A 199 3.15 -0.72 -8.66
C MET A 199 3.64 -0.56 -7.23
N ALA A 200 4.50 0.42 -7.01
CA ALA A 200 4.89 0.88 -5.69
C ALA A 200 5.02 2.40 -5.70
N TRP A 201 4.55 3.05 -4.63
CA TRP A 201 4.74 4.48 -4.44
C TRP A 201 6.02 4.70 -3.62
N VAL A 202 6.94 5.50 -4.13
CA VAL A 202 8.25 5.77 -3.52
C VAL A 202 8.54 7.26 -3.56
N GLY A 203 8.48 7.90 -2.39
CA GLY A 203 8.62 9.35 -2.28
C GLY A 203 7.56 10.09 -3.12
N ALA A 204 8.01 10.95 -4.03
CA ALA A 204 7.16 11.69 -4.96
C ALA A 204 6.87 10.95 -6.28
N SER A 205 7.34 9.71 -6.42
CA SER A 205 7.27 8.94 -7.67
C SER A 205 6.53 7.62 -7.46
N ILE A 206 6.06 7.06 -8.57
CA ILE A 206 5.42 5.76 -8.65
C ILE A 206 6.30 4.88 -9.55
N ILE A 207 6.75 3.75 -9.02
CA ILE A 207 7.50 2.74 -9.78
C ILE A 207 6.49 1.73 -10.33
N LEU A 208 6.57 1.47 -11.63
CA LEU A 208 5.75 0.54 -12.38
C LEU A 208 6.62 -0.65 -12.76
N ALA A 209 6.27 -1.86 -12.34
CA ALA A 209 6.86 -3.07 -12.91
C ALA A 209 6.17 -3.38 -14.24
N ILE A 210 6.95 -3.53 -15.30
CA ILE A 210 6.48 -3.80 -16.67
C ILE A 210 7.25 -4.99 -17.25
N PRO A 211 6.78 -5.65 -18.32
CA PRO A 211 7.58 -6.66 -19.00
C PRO A 211 8.96 -6.11 -19.41
N GLY A 212 10.03 -6.75 -18.95
CA GLY A 212 11.41 -6.40 -19.29
C GLY A 212 12.07 -5.33 -18.42
N GLY A 213 11.42 -4.79 -17.38
CA GLY A 213 12.05 -3.82 -16.48
C GLY A 213 11.07 -3.03 -15.62
N TYR A 214 11.45 -1.79 -15.32
CA TYR A 214 10.67 -0.88 -14.48
C TYR A 214 10.52 0.47 -15.16
N ALA A 215 9.38 1.12 -14.96
CA ALA A 215 9.13 2.50 -15.37
C ALA A 215 8.95 3.37 -14.13
N VAL A 216 9.49 4.58 -14.12
CA VAL A 216 9.21 5.57 -13.06
C VAL A 216 8.21 6.60 -13.57
N MET A 217 7.21 6.95 -12.77
CA MET A 217 6.19 7.93 -13.12
C MET A 217 6.07 8.94 -11.98
N ARG A 218 6.23 10.24 -12.25
CA ARG A 218 6.10 11.29 -11.22
C ARG A 218 4.75 12.00 -11.33
N PRO A 219 3.78 11.74 -10.43
CA PRO A 219 2.53 12.48 -10.41
C PRO A 219 2.78 13.97 -10.20
N PRO A 220 1.98 14.85 -10.83
CA PRO A 220 2.05 16.27 -10.55
C PRO A 220 1.76 16.52 -9.07
N PRO A 221 2.39 17.53 -8.47
CA PRO A 221 2.24 17.83 -7.06
C PRO A 221 0.77 18.07 -6.70
N ALA A 222 0.40 17.72 -5.47
CA ALA A 222 -0.93 17.97 -4.95
C ALA A 222 -1.12 19.48 -4.70
N GLY A 223 -1.56 20.21 -5.73
CA GLY A 223 -1.88 21.64 -5.66
C GLY A 223 -2.15 22.19 -7.05
N HIS A 224 -3.01 23.20 -7.16
CA HIS A 224 -3.53 23.83 -8.39
C HIS A 224 -4.78 23.19 -9.02
N SER A 225 -5.77 22.82 -8.21
CA SER A 225 -7.17 23.02 -8.65
C SER A 225 -7.50 24.51 -8.51
N GLY A 226 -6.83 25.35 -9.29
CA GLY A 226 -7.25 26.73 -9.48
C GLY A 226 -8.60 26.75 -10.17
N THR A 227 -9.47 27.66 -9.75
CA THR A 227 -10.70 28.06 -10.43
C THR A 227 -10.57 27.99 -11.96
N PRO A 228 -11.60 27.54 -12.69
CA PRO A 228 -11.55 27.45 -14.15
C PRO A 228 -11.60 28.86 -14.76
N GLN A 229 -10.49 29.60 -14.67
CA GLN A 229 -10.29 30.80 -15.46
C GLN A 229 -9.69 30.34 -16.78
N GLN A 230 -10.58 30.14 -17.76
CA GLN A 230 -10.28 29.84 -19.15
C GLN A 230 -9.28 30.88 -19.70
N ARG A 231 -8.00 30.54 -19.64
CA ARG A 231 -7.02 31.03 -20.61
C ARG A 231 -6.65 29.81 -21.46
N PRO A 232 -6.65 29.91 -22.80
CA PRO A 232 -6.20 28.81 -23.65
C PRO A 232 -4.67 28.71 -23.53
N GLN A 233 -4.19 28.22 -22.39
CA GLN A 233 -2.87 27.66 -22.29
C GLN A 233 -2.92 26.37 -23.10
N GLN A 234 -2.20 26.35 -24.21
CA GLN A 234 -1.80 25.11 -24.87
C GLN A 234 -1.44 24.11 -23.77
N PRO A 235 -1.94 22.85 -23.85
CA PRO A 235 -1.58 21.86 -22.86
C PRO A 235 -0.07 21.75 -22.89
N GLN A 236 0.61 22.38 -21.91
CA GLN A 236 1.96 22.04 -21.56
C GLN A 236 1.85 20.55 -21.26
N GLN A 237 2.29 19.75 -22.23
CA GLN A 237 2.53 18.34 -22.04
C GLN A 237 3.56 18.30 -20.92
N GLN A 238 3.08 18.29 -19.67
CA GLN A 238 3.92 17.96 -18.53
C GLN A 238 4.45 16.59 -18.87
N GLN A 239 5.71 16.58 -19.30
CA GLN A 239 6.33 15.44 -19.92
C GLN A 239 6.57 14.45 -18.79
N TRP A 240 5.67 13.49 -18.68
CA TRP A 240 5.84 12.38 -17.76
C TRP A 240 7.11 11.65 -18.18
N GLN A 241 8.15 11.79 -17.38
CA GLN A 241 9.39 11.07 -17.61
C GLN A 241 9.20 9.63 -17.16
N VAL A 242 8.69 8.80 -18.07
CA VAL A 242 8.74 7.35 -17.93
C VAL A 242 10.15 6.89 -18.24
N VAL A 243 10.97 6.77 -17.20
CA VAL A 243 12.33 6.22 -17.34
C VAL A 243 12.26 4.71 -17.19
N VAL A 244 12.59 3.99 -18.25
CA VAL A 244 12.68 2.52 -18.22
C VAL A 244 14.04 2.11 -17.69
N LEU A 245 14.07 1.48 -16.52
CA LEU A 245 15.24 0.82 -15.96
C LEU A 245 15.21 -0.65 -16.43
N ALA A 246 16.07 -0.99 -17.39
CA ALA A 246 16.21 -2.35 -17.92
C ALA A 246 16.98 -3.28 -16.95
N ASP A 247 16.95 -4.57 -17.30
CA ASP A 247 17.16 -5.78 -16.50
C ASP A 247 18.51 -5.95 -15.73
N HIS A 248 18.39 -6.39 -14.47
CA HIS A 248 19.46 -6.78 -13.53
C HIS A 248 19.93 -8.23 -13.71
N LEU A 249 19.45 -8.96 -14.72
CA LEU A 249 19.96 -10.30 -15.05
C LEU A 249 21.25 -10.30 -15.89
N THR A 250 21.80 -9.13 -16.24
CA THR A 250 23.17 -9.00 -16.72
C THR A 250 24.02 -8.31 -15.67
N ALA A 251 25.15 -8.92 -15.30
CA ALA A 251 25.95 -8.64 -14.09
C ALA A 251 26.70 -7.30 -14.07
N ALA A 252 26.10 -6.21 -14.55
CA ALA A 252 26.67 -4.86 -14.46
C ALA A 252 25.74 -3.95 -13.64
N PRO A 253 26.25 -3.22 -12.63
CA PRO A 253 25.45 -2.24 -11.91
C PRO A 253 25.04 -1.11 -12.87
N LEU A 254 23.74 -0.95 -13.08
CA LEU A 254 23.21 0.20 -13.81
C LEU A 254 23.33 1.46 -12.94
N LEU A 255 24.40 2.23 -13.18
CA LEU A 255 24.52 3.64 -12.81
C LEU A 255 23.52 4.47 -13.64
N GLY A 256 22.23 4.36 -13.32
CA GLY A 256 21.20 5.26 -13.82
C GLY A 256 21.14 6.48 -12.92
N GLY A 257 21.81 7.57 -13.30
CA GLY A 257 21.72 8.85 -12.61
C GLY A 257 20.26 9.33 -12.58
N ILE A 258 19.73 9.56 -11.38
CA ILE A 258 18.51 10.34 -11.20
C ILE A 258 18.84 11.74 -11.75
N PRO A 259 18.11 12.29 -12.73
CA PRO A 259 18.28 13.69 -13.08
C PRO A 259 17.91 14.53 -11.85
N CYS A 260 18.93 15.05 -11.16
CA CYS A 260 18.76 16.15 -10.23
C CYS A 260 18.29 17.35 -11.06
N GLU A 261 17.01 17.68 -10.97
CA GLU A 261 16.54 18.99 -11.40
C GLU A 261 17.24 20.03 -10.51
N SER A 262 18.14 20.79 -11.12
CA SER A 262 18.66 22.02 -10.54
C SER A 262 17.45 22.91 -10.19
N PRO A 263 17.37 23.49 -8.99
CA PRO A 263 16.29 24.42 -8.69
C PRO A 263 16.33 25.58 -9.69
N PRO A 264 15.16 26.10 -10.12
CA PRO A 264 15.12 27.29 -10.96
C PRO A 264 15.83 28.44 -10.23
N GLN A 265 16.77 29.09 -10.93
CA GLN A 265 17.41 30.33 -10.48
C GLN A 265 16.41 31.50 -10.50
#